data_AF-A0A849FG05-F1
#
_entry.id   AF-A0A849FG05-F1
#
_cell.length_a   1.000
_cell.length_b   1.000
_cell.length_c   1.000
_cell.angle_alpha   90.00
_cell.angle_beta   90.00
_cell.angle_gamma   90.00
#
_symmetry.space_group_name_H-M   'P 1'
#
loop_
_entity.id
_entity.type
_entity.pdbx_description
1 polymer ?
#
loop_
_entity_poly.entity_id
_entity_poly.type
_entity_poly.pdbx_seq_one_letter_code
_entity_poly.pdbx_strand_id
1 'polypeptide(L)' 'FQDNLLAPPVCTRPSDYKGMKVPEVLLSGNFPKIEEWRENQAYKRTKTLRPDLLKNGDMGE' A
#
# COMPACT_ATOMS: atom_id res chain seq x y z
N PHE A 1 13.33 4.15 4.01
CA PHE A 1 11.86 4.15 4.17
C PHE A 1 11.59 4.58 5.61
N GLN A 2 10.61 5.44 5.88
CA GLN A 2 10.37 5.86 7.26
C GLN A 2 9.86 4.70 8.13
N ASP A 3 9.10 3.77 7.54
CA ASP A 3 8.45 2.68 8.28
C ASP A 3 8.88 1.28 7.82
N ASN A 4 10.01 1.16 7.10
CA ASN A 4 10.43 -0.08 6.41
C ASN A 4 9.40 -0.65 5.41
N LEU A 5 8.36 0.11 5.05
CA LEU A 5 7.37 -0.26 4.07
C LEU A 5 7.61 0.44 2.72
N LEU A 6 7.32 -0.28 1.64
CA LEU A 6 7.17 0.28 0.30
C LEU A 6 5.90 1.13 0.23
N ALA A 7 5.93 2.15 -0.63
CA ALA A 7 4.77 3.01 -0.84
C ALA A 7 3.55 2.21 -1.35
N PRO A 8 2.33 2.55 -0.88
CA PRO A 8 1.11 1.96 -1.41
C PRO A 8 0.92 2.32 -2.89
N PRO A 9 0.11 1.54 -3.63
CA PRO A 9 -0.23 1.87 -5.00
C PRO A 9 -0.98 3.21 -5.08
N VAL A 10 -0.60 4.02 -6.07
CA VAL A 10 -1.21 5.32 -6.35
C VAL A 10 -2.14 5.18 -7.54
N CYS A 11 -3.36 5.69 -7.41
CA CYS A 11 -4.37 5.71 -8.47
C CYS A 11 -4.66 7.16 -8.86
N THR A 12 -4.93 7.38 -10.14
CA THR A 12 -5.40 8.65 -10.70
C THR A 12 -6.52 8.38 -11.70
N ARG A 13 -7.16 9.44 -12.21
CA ARG A 13 -8.22 9.31 -13.21
C ARG A 13 -7.66 8.75 -14.53
N PRO A 14 -8.46 7.99 -15.30
CA PRO A 14 -9.87 7.60 -15.06
C PRO A 14 -10.02 6.45 -14.03
N SER A 15 -11.25 6.25 -13.53
CA SER A 15 -11.55 5.21 -12.52
C SER A 15 -11.46 3.77 -13.04
N ASP A 16 -11.49 3.57 -14.36
CA ASP A 16 -11.19 2.31 -15.04
C ASP A 16 -10.23 2.61 -16.19
N TYR A 17 -9.09 1.95 -16.19
CA TYR A 17 -8.11 2.04 -17.27
C TYR A 17 -7.64 0.66 -17.68
N LYS A 18 -7.91 0.26 -18.93
CA LYS A 18 -7.53 -1.05 -19.50
C LYS A 18 -8.02 -2.23 -18.63
N GLY A 19 -9.19 -2.12 -18.00
CA GLY A 19 -9.75 -3.13 -17.11
C GLY A 19 -9.18 -3.11 -15.68
N MET A 20 -8.23 -2.22 -15.38
CA MET A 20 -7.78 -1.96 -14.02
C MET A 20 -8.68 -0.91 -13.38
N LYS A 21 -9.53 -1.36 -12.47
CA LYS A 21 -10.44 -0.50 -11.72
C LYS A 21 -9.77 0.06 -10.48
N VAL A 22 -10.04 1.33 -10.20
CA VAL A 22 -9.68 1.95 -8.93
C VAL A 22 -10.49 1.26 -7.82
N PRO A 23 -9.84 0.82 -6.73
CA PRO A 23 -10.51 0.24 -5.58
C PRO A 23 -11.63 1.15 -5.05
N GLU A 24 -12.81 0.58 -4.80
CA GLU A 24 -13.99 1.33 -4.34
C GLU A 24 -13.74 2.10 -3.04
N VAL A 25 -12.88 1.57 -2.16
CA VAL A 25 -12.48 2.26 -0.93
C VAL A 25 -11.83 3.62 -1.20
N LEU A 26 -11.05 3.76 -2.28
CA LEU A 26 -10.43 5.03 -2.67
C LEU A 26 -11.44 6.03 -3.25
N LEU A 27 -12.61 5.54 -3.69
CA LEU A 27 -13.72 6.35 -4.20
C LEU A 27 -14.74 6.71 -3.10
N SER A 28 -14.63 6.09 -1.93
CA SER A 28 -15.65 6.18 -0.86
C SER A 28 -15.64 7.49 -0.07
N GLY A 29 -14.55 8.28 -0.14
CA GLY A 29 -14.34 9.45 0.70
C GLY A 29 -14.14 9.14 2.19
N ASN A 30 -14.10 7.87 2.59
CA ASN A 30 -13.87 7.46 3.96
C ASN A 30 -12.37 7.44 4.27
N PHE A 31 -11.85 8.55 4.78
CA PHE A 31 -10.42 8.70 5.07
C PHE A 31 -9.85 7.59 5.97
N PRO A 32 -10.49 7.21 7.11
CA PRO A 32 -10.00 6.09 7.92
C PRO A 32 -9.82 4.78 7.15
N LYS A 33 -10.82 4.39 6.33
CA LYS A 33 -10.74 3.16 5.52
C LYS A 33 -9.70 3.27 4.40
N ILE A 34 -9.48 4.47 3.86
CA ILE A 34 -8.47 4.71 2.84
C ILE A 34 -7.07 4.53 3.42
N GLU A 35 -6.81 5.06 4.62
CA GLU A 35 -5.51 4.89 5.29
C GLU A 35 -5.27 3.43 5.67
N GLU A 36 -6.26 2.75 6.25
CA GLU A 36 -6.18 1.31 6.54
C GLU A 36 -5.88 0.50 5.26
N TRP A 37 -6.52 0.84 4.14
CA TRP A 37 -6.24 0.18 2.87
C TRP A 37 -4.81 0.46 2.39
N ARG A 38 -4.33 1.71 2.50
CA ARG A 38 -2.96 2.10 2.10
C ARG A 38 -1.91 1.35 2.91
N GLU A 39 -2.04 1.31 4.22
CA GLU A 39 -1.14 0.56 5.11
C GLU A 39 -1.10 -0.93 4.74
N ASN A 40 -2.28 -1.54 4.55
CA ASN A 40 -2.38 -2.93 4.14
C ASN A 40 -1.72 -3.21 2.78
N GLN A 41 -1.90 -2.31 1.80
CA GLN A 41 -1.26 -2.47 0.49
C GLN A 41 0.26 -2.28 0.58
N ALA A 42 0.73 -1.29 1.34
CA ALA A 42 2.14 -1.06 1.59
C ALA A 42 2.79 -2.31 2.20
N TYR A 43 2.16 -2.88 3.24
CA TYR A 43 2.62 -4.13 3.86
C TYR A 43 2.65 -5.31 2.88
N LYS A 44 1.56 -5.57 2.15
CA LYS A 44 1.47 -6.67 1.16
C LYS A 44 2.53 -6.54 0.07
N ARG A 45 2.73 -5.32 -0.42
CA ARG A 45 3.70 -5.00 -1.48
C ARG A 45 5.13 -5.18 -0.97
N THR A 46 5.42 -4.74 0.25
CA THR A 46 6.70 -4.96 0.93
C THR A 46 6.96 -6.44 1.13
N LYS A 47 6.00 -7.18 1.69
CA LYS A 47 6.12 -8.64 1.91
C LYS A 47 6.41 -9.42 0.62
N THR A 48 5.82 -9.00 -0.49
CA THR A 48 5.98 -9.68 -1.78
C THR A 48 7.29 -9.30 -2.49
N LEU A 49 7.64 -8.00 -2.52
CA LEU A 49 8.76 -7.50 -3.33
C LEU A 49 10.06 -7.34 -2.54
N ARG A 50 9.96 -7.02 -1.25
CA ARG A 50 11.07 -6.72 -0.34
C ARG A 50 10.81 -7.31 1.05
N PRO A 51 10.64 -8.65 1.16
CA PRO A 51 10.42 -9.30 2.46
C PRO A 51 11.58 -9.09 3.44
N ASP A 52 12.76 -8.75 2.94
CA ASP A 52 13.94 -8.38 3.72
C ASP A 52 13.71 -7.13 4.59
N LEU A 53 12.93 -6.15 4.11
CA LEU A 53 12.62 -4.94 4.88
C LEU A 53 11.75 -5.24 6.11
N LEU A 54 10.96 -6.32 6.08
CA LEU A 54 10.14 -6.74 7.23
C LEU A 54 10.92 -7.61 8.23
N LYS A 55 12.01 -8.23 7.80
CA LYS A 55 12.86 -9.08 8.65
C LYS A 55 13.89 -8.27 9.44
N ASN A 56 14.32 -7.14 8.91
CA ASN A 56 15.34 -6.29 9.52
C ASN A 56 14.76 -5.26 10.52
N GLY A 57 13.50 -5.43 10.94
CA GLY A 57 12.87 -4.55 11.94
C GLY A 57 13.52 -4.61 13.31
N ASP A 58 14.23 -5.69 13.65
CA ASP A 58 14.81 -5.92 14.98
C ASP A 58 16.06 -6.83 14.96
N MET A 59 17.11 -6.49 14.19
CA MET A 59 18.48 -6.96 14.49
C MET A 59 19.49 -5.88 14.12
N GLY A 60 19.45 -4.78 14.86
CA GLY A 60 20.62 -3.93 15.08
C GLY A 60 21.26 -4.34 16.40
N GLU A 61 22.28 -5.21 16.33
CA GLU A 61 23.44 -5.13 17.23
C GLU A 61 24.28 -3.90 16.85
#